data_AF-A0A431HZ33-F1
#
_entry.id   AF-A0A431HZ33-F1
#
_cell.length_a   1.000
_cell.length_b   1.000
_cell.length_c   1.000
_cell.angle_alpha   90.00
_cell.angle_beta   90.00
_cell.angle_gamma   90.00
#
_symmetry.space_group_name_H-M   'P 1'
#
loop_
_entity.id
_entity.type
_entity.pdbx_description
1 polymer ?
#
loop_
_entity_poly.entity_id
_entity_poly.type
_entity_poly.pdbx_seq_one_letter_code
_entity_poly.pdbx_strand_id
1 'polypeptide(L)'
;MEYKVISVNLIGSNLYNLAGKNSDLDYLVIYHRKPQDYITINGYEDFMPDEKLEGKVPINYRYWDILKFLRLASRSAWGAFEALYCLNAYHDKPVYQYLLSQVKRENFSQRELLYHAKGVINSNHHRGYMKAYHYLFMQYVLQKDAYPETLDAWNLLDSVNLDTSTTQHITELFVKKQQGYKDLPFVFDRVDDSLFKDFPKLDNVDYTDALHKCIFDF
;
A
#
# COMPACT_ATOMS: atom_id res chain seq x y z
N MET A 1 -0.46 28.30 -5.42
CA MET A 1 -0.04 27.59 -4.19
C MET A 1 1.17 26.77 -4.56
N GLU A 2 2.23 26.80 -3.76
CA GLU A 2 3.50 26.16 -4.10
C GLU A 2 3.66 24.92 -3.23
N TYR A 3 3.91 23.77 -3.87
CA TYR A 3 4.17 22.50 -3.21
C TYR A 3 5.47 21.93 -3.76
N LYS A 4 6.09 21.06 -2.96
CA LYS A 4 7.30 20.35 -3.33
C LYS A 4 7.07 18.86 -3.17
N VAL A 5 7.33 18.13 -4.25
CA VAL A 5 7.19 16.67 -4.29
C VAL A 5 8.35 16.04 -3.52
N ILE A 6 8.01 15.19 -2.54
CA ILE A 6 8.96 14.41 -1.76
C ILE A 6 9.25 13.10 -2.50
N SER A 7 8.21 12.38 -2.92
CA SER A 7 8.35 11.12 -3.64
C SER A 7 7.18 10.82 -4.56
N VAL A 8 7.46 10.02 -5.59
CA VAL A 8 6.46 9.44 -6.49
C VAL A 8 6.65 7.92 -6.47
N ASN A 9 5.67 7.23 -5.91
CA ASN A 9 5.74 5.81 -5.58
C ASN A 9 4.77 5.05 -6.49
N LEU A 10 5.27 4.12 -7.30
CA LEU A 10 4.45 3.18 -8.07
C LEU A 10 3.78 2.18 -7.12
N ILE A 11 2.47 2.03 -7.23
CA ILE A 11 1.62 1.26 -6.31
C ILE A 11 0.65 0.35 -7.08
N GLY A 12 -0.16 -0.42 -6.35
CA GLY A 12 -1.20 -1.27 -6.94
C GLY A 12 -0.62 -2.42 -7.76
N SER A 13 -1.31 -2.79 -8.84
CA SER A 13 -0.97 -4.04 -9.57
C SER A 13 0.45 -4.11 -10.11
N ASN A 14 1.07 -2.96 -10.41
CA ASN A 14 2.46 -2.89 -10.85
C ASN A 14 3.44 -3.21 -9.70
N LEU A 15 3.18 -2.67 -8.50
CA LEU A 15 3.97 -2.97 -7.31
C LEU A 15 3.92 -4.47 -6.95
N TYR A 16 2.79 -5.12 -7.22
CA TYR A 16 2.62 -6.54 -6.91
C TYR A 16 3.11 -7.48 -8.00
N ASN A 17 3.69 -6.97 -9.09
CA ASN A 17 4.03 -7.77 -10.28
C ASN A 17 2.81 -8.51 -10.89
N LEU A 18 1.63 -7.90 -10.79
CA LEU A 18 0.35 -8.39 -11.33
C LEU A 18 -0.23 -7.46 -12.42
N ALA A 19 0.56 -6.48 -12.88
CA ALA A 19 0.15 -5.63 -13.98
C ALA A 19 -0.04 -6.45 -15.25
N GLY A 20 -1.17 -6.24 -15.92
CA GLY A 20 -1.46 -6.87 -17.21
C GLY A 20 -1.42 -5.87 -18.35
N LYS A 21 -1.66 -6.35 -19.57
CA LYS A 21 -1.62 -5.52 -20.80
C LYS A 21 -2.50 -4.27 -20.76
N ASN A 22 -3.58 -4.31 -19.99
CA ASN A 22 -4.56 -3.24 -19.84
C ASN A 22 -4.56 -2.64 -18.43
N SER A 23 -3.49 -2.84 -17.65
CA SER A 23 -3.37 -2.20 -16.33
C SER A 23 -3.06 -0.72 -16.48
N ASP A 24 -3.74 0.08 -15.67
CA ASP A 24 -3.35 1.48 -15.43
C ASP A 24 -2.03 1.52 -14.63
N LEU A 25 -1.38 2.69 -14.66
CA LEU A 25 -0.29 3.01 -13.75
C LEU A 25 -0.84 3.82 -12.57
N ASP A 26 -0.76 3.25 -11.38
CA ASP A 26 -1.15 3.94 -10.14
C ASP A 26 0.10 4.51 -9.45
N TYR A 27 0.08 5.81 -9.17
CA TYR A 27 1.14 6.49 -8.42
C TYR A 27 0.58 7.12 -7.15
N LEU A 28 1.32 6.99 -6.05
CA LEU A 28 1.14 7.78 -4.84
C LEU A 28 2.22 8.86 -4.81
N VAL A 29 1.80 10.11 -4.89
CA VAL A 29 2.66 11.29 -4.77
C VAL A 29 2.62 11.77 -3.33
N ILE A 30 3.78 11.77 -2.67
CA ILE A 30 3.94 12.38 -1.35
C ILE A 30 4.54 13.76 -1.56
N TYR A 31 3.92 14.79 -1.01
CA TYR A 31 4.36 16.18 -1.16
C TYR A 31 4.30 16.94 0.16
N HIS A 32 4.98 18.07 0.23
CA HIS A 32 4.80 19.06 1.29
C HIS A 32 4.51 20.44 0.71
N ARG A 33 3.84 21.27 1.51
CA ARG A 33 3.54 22.67 1.21
C ARG A 33 4.52 23.60 1.89
N LYS A 34 4.31 24.90 1.70
CA LYS A 34 5.02 25.91 2.46
C LYS A 34 4.63 25.83 3.95
N PRO A 35 5.57 26.10 4.87
CA PRO A 35 5.32 26.09 6.31
C PRO A 35 4.06 26.85 6.75
N GLN A 36 3.80 28.01 6.13
CA GLN A 36 2.64 28.85 6.48
C GLN A 36 1.30 28.18 6.18
N ASP A 37 1.25 27.28 5.20
CA ASP A 37 0.02 26.58 4.78
C ASP A 37 -0.42 25.51 5.81
N TYR A 38 0.46 25.14 6.75
CA TYR A 38 0.15 24.20 7.83
C TYR A 38 -0.44 24.86 9.08
N ILE A 39 -0.35 26.19 9.18
CA ILE A 39 -0.88 26.96 10.30
C ILE A 39 -2.37 27.20 10.06
N THR A 40 -3.22 26.28 10.51
CA THR A 40 -4.68 26.32 10.29
C THR A 40 -5.45 26.23 11.60
N ILE A 41 -6.59 26.92 11.69
CA ILE A 41 -7.47 26.91 12.88
C ILE A 41 -8.57 25.84 12.75
N ASN A 42 -8.98 25.49 11.53
CA ASN A 42 -10.10 24.58 11.26
C ASN A 42 -9.67 23.15 10.88
N GLY A 43 -8.41 22.81 11.16
CA GLY A 43 -7.84 21.54 10.79
C GLY A 43 -7.26 21.52 9.37
N TYR A 44 -6.51 20.46 9.12
CA TYR A 44 -5.75 20.25 7.89
C TYR A 44 -6.61 19.55 6.83
N GLU A 45 -6.84 20.21 5.69
CA GLU A 45 -7.48 19.62 4.52
C GLU A 45 -6.45 19.30 3.44
N ASP A 46 -6.52 18.08 2.90
CA ASP A 46 -5.74 17.70 1.72
C ASP A 46 -6.34 18.39 0.50
N PHE A 47 -5.53 19.15 -0.23
CA PHE A 47 -6.04 20.08 -1.25
C PHE A 47 -5.79 19.62 -2.68
N MET A 48 -4.85 18.70 -2.89
CA MET A 48 -4.60 18.14 -4.22
C MET A 48 -5.60 17.02 -4.50
N PRO A 49 -6.48 17.17 -5.51
CA PRO A 49 -7.39 16.10 -5.87
C PRO A 49 -6.62 14.96 -6.55
N ASP A 50 -7.15 13.75 -6.44
CA ASP A 50 -6.67 12.64 -7.26
C ASP A 50 -6.84 12.99 -8.75
N GLU A 51 -5.82 12.72 -9.56
CA GLU A 51 -5.78 13.07 -10.98
C GLU A 51 -5.72 11.81 -11.83
N LYS A 52 -6.47 11.80 -12.93
CA LYS A 52 -6.41 10.74 -13.93
C LYS A 52 -5.99 11.34 -15.27
N LEU A 53 -4.84 10.89 -15.77
CA LEU A 53 -4.36 11.23 -17.10
C LEU A 53 -4.77 10.12 -18.07
N GLU A 54 -5.66 10.47 -18.99
CA GLU A 54 -6.05 9.59 -20.08
C GLU A 54 -4.92 9.50 -21.13
N GLY A 55 -4.72 8.30 -21.68
CA GLY A 55 -3.66 8.04 -22.65
C GLY A 55 -3.71 6.60 -23.16
N LYS A 56 -2.70 6.18 -23.91
CA LYS A 56 -2.56 4.77 -24.33
C LYS A 56 -2.44 3.83 -23.13
N VAL A 57 -1.82 4.31 -22.06
CA VAL A 57 -1.81 3.69 -20.73
C VAL A 57 -2.33 4.77 -19.77
N PRO A 58 -3.51 4.59 -19.16
CA PRO A 58 -4.02 5.55 -18.19
C PRO A 58 -3.12 5.63 -16.96
N ILE A 59 -2.96 6.82 -16.41
CA ILE A 59 -2.18 7.06 -15.20
C ILE A 59 -3.09 7.67 -14.14
N ASN A 60 -3.15 7.05 -12.96
CA ASN A 60 -3.88 7.54 -11.80
C ASN A 60 -2.89 8.05 -10.75
N TYR A 61 -2.94 9.33 -10.44
CA TYR A 61 -2.17 9.94 -9.37
C TYR A 61 -3.05 10.14 -8.13
N ARG A 62 -2.59 9.62 -7.00
CA ARG A 62 -3.10 9.95 -5.67
C ARG A 62 -2.12 10.88 -4.99
N TYR A 63 -2.61 11.99 -4.47
CA TYR A 63 -1.76 12.99 -3.83
C TYR A 63 -1.98 13.00 -2.34
N TRP A 64 -0.93 12.69 -1.57
CA TRP A 64 -0.95 12.81 -0.11
C TRP A 64 0.09 13.81 0.33
N ASP A 65 -0.37 14.85 1.00
CA ASP A 65 0.52 15.68 1.79
C ASP A 65 1.20 14.85 2.90
N ILE A 66 2.39 15.29 3.29
CA ILE A 66 3.21 14.63 4.30
C ILE A 66 2.48 14.41 5.63
N LEU A 67 1.61 15.34 6.07
CA LEU A 67 0.78 15.16 7.26
C LEU A 67 -0.19 14.00 7.11
N LYS A 68 -0.85 13.91 5.95
CA LYS A 68 -1.78 12.81 5.66
C LYS A 68 -1.02 11.49 5.59
N PHE A 69 0.13 11.46 4.91
CA PHE A 69 0.96 10.26 4.82
C PHE A 69 1.39 9.76 6.21
N LEU A 70 1.98 10.62 7.05
CA LEU A 70 2.42 10.24 8.39
C LEU A 70 1.26 9.80 9.29
N ARG A 71 0.10 10.46 9.21
CA ARG A 71 -1.12 10.05 9.92
C ARG A 71 -1.66 8.69 9.47
N LEU A 72 -1.56 8.39 8.17
CA LEU A 72 -1.97 7.10 7.62
C LEU A 72 -0.95 6.01 7.97
N ALA A 73 0.34 6.33 7.96
CA ALA A 73 1.42 5.44 8.40
C ALA A 73 1.28 5.06 9.88
N SER A 74 0.98 6.03 10.77
CA SER A 74 0.80 5.75 12.20
C SER A 74 -0.40 4.84 12.50
N ARG A 75 -1.35 4.75 11.57
CA ARG A 75 -2.52 3.86 11.62
C ARG A 75 -2.32 2.58 10.81
N SER A 76 -1.10 2.32 10.34
CA SER A 76 -0.76 1.14 9.53
C SER A 76 -1.61 1.00 8.27
N ALA A 77 -1.98 2.11 7.63
CA ALA A 77 -2.81 2.07 6.43
C ALA A 77 -2.07 1.41 5.26
N TRP A 78 -2.78 0.53 4.53
CA TRP A 78 -2.21 -0.24 3.42
C TRP A 78 -1.46 0.62 2.39
N GLY A 79 -2.05 1.74 1.94
CA GLY A 79 -1.38 2.59 0.94
C GLY A 79 -0.09 3.26 1.45
N ALA A 80 0.02 3.52 2.76
CA ALA A 80 1.26 3.99 3.35
C ALA A 80 2.30 2.86 3.45
N PHE A 81 1.84 1.64 3.76
CA PHE A 81 2.67 0.44 3.76
C PHE A 81 3.22 0.14 2.36
N GLU A 82 2.38 0.17 1.32
CA GLU A 82 2.79 0.00 -0.08
C GLU A 82 3.90 0.97 -0.49
N ALA A 83 3.81 2.23 -0.05
CA ALA A 83 4.79 3.25 -0.39
C ALA A 83 6.20 2.89 0.08
N LEU A 84 6.34 2.17 1.21
CA LEU A 84 7.65 1.75 1.73
C LEU A 84 8.31 0.66 0.90
N TYR A 85 7.53 -0.10 0.13
CA TYR A 85 8.04 -1.17 -0.74
C TYR A 85 8.36 -0.68 -2.14
N CYS A 86 7.98 0.55 -2.47
CA CYS A 86 8.28 1.10 -3.77
C CYS A 86 9.75 1.53 -3.84
N LEU A 87 10.52 0.83 -4.67
CA LEU A 87 11.83 1.31 -5.12
C LEU A 87 11.57 2.36 -6.22
N ASN A 88 11.32 3.59 -5.77
CA ASN A 88 10.65 4.68 -6.48
C ASN A 88 11.10 5.05 -7.91
N ALA A 89 10.15 5.62 -8.65
CA ALA A 89 10.36 6.33 -9.92
C ALA A 89 11.00 7.73 -9.74
N TYR A 90 10.79 8.39 -8.59
CA TYR A 90 11.39 9.69 -8.24
C TYR A 90 11.40 9.96 -6.71
N HIS A 91 12.43 10.66 -6.21
CA HIS A 91 12.47 11.18 -4.84
C HIS A 91 13.37 12.41 -4.67
N ASP A 92 12.97 13.35 -3.80
CA ASP A 92 13.88 14.35 -3.20
C ASP A 92 14.80 13.62 -2.22
N LYS A 93 16.08 13.48 -2.55
CA LYS A 93 17.04 12.64 -1.80
C LYS A 93 17.12 12.99 -0.32
N PRO A 94 17.40 14.24 0.09
CA PRO A 94 17.42 14.59 1.52
C PRO A 94 16.13 14.29 2.28
N VAL A 95 14.98 14.79 1.81
CA VAL A 95 13.71 14.68 2.55
C VAL A 95 13.23 13.24 2.60
N TYR A 96 13.33 12.54 1.47
CA TYR A 96 12.88 11.16 1.36
C TYR A 96 13.73 10.20 2.19
N GLN A 97 15.06 10.37 2.19
CA GLN A 97 15.95 9.56 3.04
C GLN A 97 15.67 9.79 4.53
N TYR A 98 15.40 11.04 4.93
CA TYR A 98 14.98 11.32 6.29
C TYR A 98 13.63 10.66 6.60
N LEU A 99 12.62 10.78 5.74
CA LEU A 99 11.32 10.14 5.91
C LEU A 99 11.44 8.62 6.07
N LEU A 100 12.24 7.94 5.24
CA LEU A 100 12.49 6.50 5.33
C LEU A 100 13.24 6.10 6.62
N SER A 101 14.05 7.01 7.18
CA SER A 101 14.69 6.75 8.47
C SER A 101 13.69 6.73 9.64
N GLN A 102 12.55 7.42 9.48
CA GLN A 102 11.52 7.56 10.50
C GLN A 102 10.38 6.55 10.32
N VAL A 103 9.96 6.30 9.08
CA VAL A 103 8.84 5.42 8.76
C VAL A 103 9.38 4.12 8.19
N LYS A 104 9.41 3.08 9.02
CA LYS A 104 9.89 1.75 8.65
C LYS A 104 8.76 0.73 8.68
N ARG A 105 8.95 -0.40 8.00
CA ARG A 105 7.93 -1.47 7.93
C ARG A 105 7.58 -2.00 9.31
N GLU A 106 8.56 -2.07 10.20
CA GLU A 106 8.43 -2.54 11.57
C GLU A 106 7.57 -1.61 12.45
N ASN A 107 7.30 -0.38 11.98
CA ASN A 107 6.37 0.53 12.64
C ASN A 107 4.89 0.23 12.33
N PHE A 108 4.62 -0.61 11.33
CA PHE A 108 3.26 -1.01 10.98
C PHE A 108 2.82 -2.17 11.85
N SER A 109 1.55 -2.17 12.25
CA SER A 109 0.91 -3.27 12.98
C SER A 109 0.49 -4.37 12.02
N GLN A 110 1.04 -5.57 12.23
CA GLN A 110 0.66 -6.77 11.48
C GLN A 110 -0.84 -7.01 11.61
N ARG A 111 -1.37 -6.83 12.83
CA ARG A 111 -2.80 -6.95 13.13
C ARG A 111 -3.63 -6.06 12.21
N GLU A 112 -3.36 -4.76 12.15
CA GLU A 112 -4.14 -3.82 11.34
C GLU A 112 -4.05 -4.15 9.84
N LEU A 113 -2.87 -4.54 9.34
CA LEU A 113 -2.69 -4.97 7.95
C LEU A 113 -3.43 -6.28 7.65
N LEU A 114 -3.48 -7.23 8.58
CA LEU A 114 -4.27 -8.46 8.48
C LEU A 114 -5.78 -8.17 8.45
N TYR A 115 -6.27 -7.23 9.27
CA TYR A 115 -7.66 -6.76 9.21
C TYR A 115 -7.98 -6.09 7.87
N HIS A 116 -7.05 -5.30 7.31
CA HIS A 116 -7.19 -4.75 5.96
C HIS A 116 -7.32 -5.87 4.91
N ALA A 117 -6.39 -6.84 4.92
CA ALA A 117 -6.40 -7.97 4.01
C ALA A 117 -7.71 -8.78 4.11
N LYS A 118 -8.16 -9.09 5.34
CA LYS A 118 -9.46 -9.70 5.60
C LYS A 118 -10.60 -8.90 4.98
N GLY A 119 -10.60 -7.58 5.16
CA GLY A 119 -11.61 -6.68 4.60
C GLY A 119 -11.70 -6.82 3.08
N VAL A 120 -10.56 -6.85 2.39
CA VAL A 120 -10.49 -7.07 0.94
C VAL A 120 -11.00 -8.46 0.54
N ILE A 121 -10.52 -9.51 1.20
CA ILE A 121 -10.89 -10.91 0.92
C ILE A 121 -12.42 -11.11 1.05
N ASN A 122 -12.98 -10.64 2.16
CA ASN A 122 -14.40 -10.83 2.51
C ASN A 122 -15.35 -9.84 1.80
N SER A 123 -14.83 -8.79 1.17
CA SER A 123 -15.65 -7.81 0.45
C SER A 123 -16.28 -8.41 -0.81
N ASN A 124 -17.32 -7.76 -1.34
CA ASN A 124 -17.89 -8.10 -2.65
C ASN A 124 -17.04 -7.58 -3.83
N HIS A 125 -15.74 -7.38 -3.63
CA HIS A 125 -14.86 -6.86 -4.67
C HIS A 125 -14.80 -7.82 -5.86
N HIS A 126 -15.05 -7.28 -7.06
CA HIS A 126 -15.09 -8.05 -8.31
C HIS A 126 -13.72 -8.52 -8.81
N ARG A 127 -12.61 -8.15 -8.15
CA ARG A 127 -11.24 -8.40 -8.61
C ARG A 127 -10.67 -9.61 -7.86
N GLY A 128 -10.83 -10.82 -8.41
CA GLY A 128 -10.37 -12.05 -7.77
C GLY A 128 -8.86 -12.07 -7.52
N TYR A 129 -8.06 -11.51 -8.43
CA TYR A 129 -6.60 -11.42 -8.24
C TYR A 129 -6.20 -10.56 -7.03
N MET A 130 -6.95 -9.48 -6.75
CA MET A 130 -6.69 -8.63 -5.57
C MET A 130 -6.99 -9.37 -4.28
N LYS A 131 -8.08 -10.15 -4.25
CA LYS A 131 -8.39 -11.01 -3.11
C LYS A 131 -7.31 -12.07 -2.92
N ALA A 132 -6.89 -12.71 -4.02
CA ALA A 132 -5.85 -13.73 -3.99
C ALA A 132 -4.54 -13.17 -3.45
N TYR A 133 -4.14 -11.98 -3.91
CA TYR A 133 -2.96 -11.28 -3.39
C TYR A 133 -3.04 -11.03 -1.87
N HIS A 134 -4.16 -10.46 -1.39
CA HIS A 134 -4.31 -10.19 0.04
C HIS A 134 -4.38 -11.47 0.88
N TYR A 135 -4.93 -12.55 0.32
CA TYR A 135 -4.89 -13.88 0.93
C TYR A 135 -3.46 -14.40 1.04
N LEU A 136 -2.64 -14.28 -0.01
CA LEU A 136 -1.22 -14.66 0.04
C LEU A 136 -0.46 -13.83 1.07
N PHE A 137 -0.66 -12.51 1.09
CA PHE A 137 -0.05 -11.63 2.11
C PHE A 137 -0.43 -12.08 3.52
N MET A 138 -1.72 -12.33 3.75
CA MET A 138 -2.23 -12.82 5.04
C MET A 138 -1.57 -14.15 5.41
N GLN A 139 -1.55 -15.13 4.50
CA GLN A 139 -0.92 -16.44 4.73
C GLN A 139 0.58 -16.32 5.02
N TYR A 140 1.28 -15.42 4.34
CA TYR A 140 2.69 -15.16 4.59
C TYR A 140 2.90 -14.66 6.02
N VAL A 141 2.18 -13.61 6.42
CA VAL A 141 2.30 -13.05 7.78
C VAL A 141 1.93 -14.08 8.84
N LEU A 142 0.86 -14.86 8.64
CA LEU A 142 0.44 -15.91 9.58
C LEU A 142 1.47 -17.06 9.69
N GLN A 143 2.11 -17.45 8.60
CA GLN A 143 3.04 -18.59 8.58
C GLN A 143 4.48 -18.21 8.96
N LYS A 144 4.88 -16.95 8.72
CA LYS A 144 6.26 -16.48 8.91
C LYS A 144 6.42 -15.52 10.08
N ASP A 145 5.31 -15.00 10.63
CA ASP A 145 5.29 -13.95 11.66
C ASP A 145 6.14 -12.72 11.28
N ALA A 146 6.16 -12.41 9.99
CA ALA A 146 7.01 -11.37 9.42
C ALA A 146 6.35 -10.74 8.20
N TYR A 147 6.79 -9.54 7.83
CA TYR A 147 6.45 -8.95 6.55
C TYR A 147 7.30 -9.54 5.43
N PRO A 148 6.75 -9.71 4.23
CA PRO A 148 7.54 -10.16 3.10
C PRO A 148 8.60 -9.10 2.75
N GLU A 149 9.74 -9.53 2.19
CA GLU A 149 10.79 -8.60 1.77
C GLU A 149 10.37 -7.73 0.60
N THR A 150 9.53 -8.28 -0.28
CA THR A 150 8.93 -7.61 -1.44
C THR A 150 7.42 -7.81 -1.44
N LEU A 151 6.67 -6.96 -2.15
CA LEU A 151 5.24 -7.14 -2.35
C LEU A 151 4.91 -7.89 -3.65
N ASP A 152 5.89 -8.59 -4.24
CA ASP A 152 5.71 -9.38 -5.46
C ASP A 152 4.79 -10.59 -5.19
N ALA A 153 3.71 -10.70 -5.96
CA ALA A 153 2.68 -11.71 -5.78
C ALA A 153 3.15 -13.14 -6.07
N TRP A 154 4.09 -13.32 -7.00
CA TRP A 154 4.64 -14.62 -7.36
C TRP A 154 5.60 -15.11 -6.28
N ASN A 155 6.47 -14.22 -5.79
CA ASN A 155 7.32 -14.53 -4.65
C ASN A 155 6.50 -14.89 -3.40
N LEU A 156 5.40 -14.17 -3.16
CA LEU A 156 4.48 -14.51 -2.07
C LEU A 156 3.85 -15.90 -2.27
N LEU A 157 3.39 -16.22 -3.49
CA LEU A 157 2.80 -17.52 -3.81
C LEU A 157 3.78 -18.67 -3.54
N ASP A 158 5.04 -18.51 -3.94
CA ASP A 158 6.10 -19.51 -3.73
C ASP A 158 6.55 -19.63 -2.27
N SER A 159 6.27 -18.61 -1.45
CA SER A 159 6.73 -18.53 -0.05
C SER A 159 5.73 -19.05 0.98
N VAL A 160 4.48 -19.34 0.57
CA VAL A 160 3.41 -19.81 1.45
C VAL A 160 3.06 -21.27 1.19
N ASN A 161 2.74 -22.01 2.25
CA ASN A 161 2.25 -23.37 2.13
C ASN A 161 0.74 -23.36 1.88
N LEU A 162 0.33 -23.78 0.68
CA LEU A 162 -1.06 -23.91 0.26
C LEU A 162 -1.30 -25.30 -0.34
N ASP A 163 -2.56 -25.75 -0.34
CA ASP A 163 -2.93 -26.95 -1.06
C ASP A 163 -2.84 -26.75 -2.59
N THR A 164 -2.65 -27.85 -3.33
CA THR A 164 -2.46 -27.80 -4.78
C THR A 164 -3.60 -27.10 -5.52
N SER A 165 -4.85 -27.29 -5.08
CA SER A 165 -6.01 -26.69 -5.73
C SER A 165 -6.00 -25.17 -5.58
N THR A 166 -5.73 -24.67 -4.37
CA THR A 166 -5.62 -23.23 -4.10
C THR A 166 -4.49 -22.59 -4.89
N THR A 167 -3.30 -23.22 -4.89
CA THR A 167 -2.14 -22.73 -5.67
C THR A 167 -2.45 -22.64 -7.17
N GLN A 168 -3.06 -23.67 -7.74
CA GLN A 168 -3.44 -23.68 -9.15
C GLN A 168 -4.45 -22.57 -9.47
N HIS A 169 -5.46 -22.40 -8.62
CA HIS A 169 -6.48 -21.38 -8.87
C HIS A 169 -5.92 -19.95 -8.78
N ILE A 170 -5.08 -19.66 -7.78
CA ILE A 170 -4.41 -18.35 -7.66
C ILE A 170 -3.49 -18.11 -8.87
N THR A 171 -2.74 -19.13 -9.29
CA THR A 171 -1.90 -19.07 -10.50
C THR A 171 -2.73 -18.70 -11.73
N GLU A 172 -3.88 -19.36 -11.94
CA GLU A 172 -4.77 -19.03 -13.06
C GLU A 172 -5.27 -17.59 -13.02
N LEU A 173 -5.64 -17.08 -11.83
CA LEU A 173 -6.09 -15.69 -11.67
C LEU A 173 -4.99 -14.70 -12.06
N PHE A 174 -3.77 -14.92 -11.59
CA PHE A 174 -2.64 -14.02 -11.89
C PHE A 174 -2.27 -14.07 -13.38
N VAL A 175 -2.19 -15.27 -13.98
CA VAL A 175 -1.94 -15.42 -15.42
C VAL A 175 -3.01 -14.72 -16.24
N LYS A 176 -4.30 -14.94 -15.94
CA LYS A 176 -5.42 -14.30 -16.65
C LYS A 176 -5.38 -12.78 -16.51
N LYS A 177 -5.08 -12.27 -15.32
CA LYS A 177 -4.92 -10.84 -15.06
C LYS A 177 -3.80 -10.23 -15.91
N GLN A 178 -2.64 -10.88 -15.96
CA GLN A 178 -1.50 -10.40 -16.74
C GLN A 178 -1.76 -10.45 -18.26
N GLN A 179 -2.49 -11.47 -18.71
CA GLN A 179 -2.93 -11.62 -20.11
C GLN A 179 -4.02 -10.61 -20.53
N GLY A 180 -4.63 -9.89 -19.58
CA GLY A 180 -5.65 -8.87 -19.84
C GLY A 180 -7.07 -9.44 -19.98
N TYR A 181 -7.32 -10.66 -19.50
CA TYR A 181 -8.67 -11.21 -19.43
C TYR A 181 -9.50 -10.47 -18.38
N LYS A 182 -10.83 -10.54 -18.54
CA LYS A 182 -11.76 -10.04 -17.53
C LYS A 182 -11.51 -10.76 -16.21
N ASP A 183 -11.43 -9.98 -15.12
CA ASP A 183 -11.24 -10.52 -13.79
C ASP A 183 -12.30 -11.57 -13.46
N LEU A 184 -11.83 -12.73 -13.01
CA LEU A 184 -12.70 -13.78 -12.50
C LEU A 184 -12.97 -13.51 -11.02
N PRO A 185 -14.21 -13.73 -10.55
CA PRO A 185 -14.48 -13.72 -9.12
C PRO A 185 -13.70 -14.85 -8.47
N PHE A 186 -13.15 -14.57 -7.29
CA PHE A 186 -12.61 -15.61 -6.43
C PHE A 186 -13.23 -15.49 -5.05
N VAL A 187 -13.64 -16.63 -4.51
CA VAL A 187 -14.28 -16.73 -3.21
C VAL A 187 -13.38 -17.61 -2.36
N PHE A 188 -12.76 -16.99 -1.38
CA PHE A 188 -12.19 -17.70 -0.26
C PHE A 188 -13.28 -17.97 0.77
N ASP A 189 -13.06 -18.98 1.60
CA ASP A 189 -13.81 -19.10 2.85
C ASP A 189 -13.67 -17.81 3.66
N ARG A 190 -14.74 -17.44 4.37
CA ARG A 190 -14.73 -16.24 5.20
C ARG A 190 -13.60 -16.34 6.21
N VAL A 191 -12.73 -15.33 6.19
CA VAL A 191 -11.67 -15.19 7.19
C VAL A 191 -12.27 -14.63 8.48
N ASP A 192 -12.06 -15.35 9.58
CA ASP A 192 -12.59 -15.02 10.92
C ASP A 192 -11.60 -14.18 11.75
N ASP A 193 -12.10 -13.36 12.68
CA ASP A 193 -11.27 -12.49 13.53
C ASP A 193 -10.39 -13.27 14.52
N SER A 194 -10.76 -14.50 14.84
CA SER A 194 -9.99 -15.38 15.72
C SER A 194 -8.55 -15.60 15.26
N LEU A 195 -8.28 -15.54 13.96
CA LEU A 195 -6.95 -15.70 13.38
C LEU A 195 -5.98 -14.59 13.76
N PHE A 196 -6.46 -13.43 14.21
CA PHE A 196 -5.64 -12.25 14.47
C PHE A 196 -5.53 -11.91 15.97
N LYS A 197 -6.13 -12.72 16.85
CA LYS A 197 -6.20 -12.44 18.29
C LYS A 197 -4.84 -12.39 18.95
N ASP A 198 -3.90 -13.20 18.46
CA ASP A 198 -2.57 -13.33 19.03
C ASP A 198 -1.59 -12.27 18.50
N PHE A 199 -1.98 -11.50 17.46
CA PHE A 199 -1.18 -10.39 16.98
C PHE A 199 -1.35 -9.16 17.89
N PRO A 200 -0.25 -8.59 18.40
CA PRO A 200 -0.33 -7.42 19.26
C PRO A 200 -0.89 -6.24 18.49
N LYS A 201 -1.77 -5.49 19.16
CA LYS A 201 -2.08 -4.14 18.70
C LYS A 201 -0.88 -3.27 19.04
N LEU A 202 -0.29 -2.62 18.05
CA LEU A 202 0.75 -1.63 18.30
C LEU A 202 0.09 -0.30 18.65
N ASP A 203 0.70 0.43 19.57
CA ASP A 203 0.35 1.83 19.78
C ASP A 203 0.69 2.64 18.52
N ASN A 204 -0.08 3.72 18.29
CA ASN A 204 0.20 4.60 17.17
C ASN A 204 1.61 5.18 17.34
N VAL A 205 2.42 5.06 16.30
CA VAL A 205 3.76 5.67 16.29
C VAL A 205 3.62 7.19 16.20
N ASP A 206 4.32 7.89 17.09
CA ASP A 206 4.40 9.35 17.08
C ASP A 206 5.42 9.81 16.03
N TYR A 207 4.94 10.56 15.04
CA TYR A 207 5.74 11.12 13.96
C TYR A 207 5.91 12.65 14.08
N THR A 208 5.70 13.24 15.25
CA THR A 208 5.77 14.69 15.47
C THR A 208 7.14 15.27 15.09
N ASP A 209 8.24 14.60 15.47
CA ASP A 209 9.59 15.04 15.09
C ASP A 209 9.84 14.94 13.59
N ALA A 210 9.41 13.83 12.99
CA ALA A 210 9.53 13.60 11.55
C ALA A 210 8.79 14.68 10.76
N LEU A 211 7.60 15.04 11.24
CA LEU A 211 6.78 16.10 10.70
C LEU A 211 7.49 17.45 10.77
N HIS A 212 8.01 17.83 11.95
CA HIS A 212 8.68 19.11 12.13
C HIS A 212 9.83 19.27 11.13
N LYS A 213 10.71 18.27 11.03
CA LYS A 213 11.85 18.36 10.11
C LYS A 213 11.42 18.41 8.64
N CYS A 214 10.49 17.56 8.23
CA CYS A 214 10.00 17.53 6.84
C CYS A 214 9.32 18.83 6.41
N ILE A 215 8.74 19.61 7.33
CA ILE A 215 8.06 20.86 7.03
C ILE A 215 8.99 22.07 7.15
N PHE A 216 9.79 22.14 8.21
CA PHE A 216 10.49 23.37 8.59
C PHE A 216 11.99 23.35 8.26
N ASP A 217 12.60 22.17 8.11
CA ASP A 217 14.05 22.04 7.94
C ASP A 217 14.48 21.77 6.47
N PHE A 218 13.53 21.48 5.57
CA PHE A 218 13.76 21.12 4.16
C PHE A 218 12.86 21.87 3.16
#